data_AF-A0A0B1S4R7-F1
#
_entry.id   AF-A0A0B1S4R7-F1
#
_cell.length_a   1.000
_cell.length_b   1.000
_cell.length_c   1.000
_cell.angle_alpha   90.00
_cell.angle_beta   90.00
_cell.angle_gamma   90.00
#
_symmetry.space_group_name_H-M   'P 1'
#
loop_
_entity.id
_entity.type
_entity.pdbx_description
1 polymer ?
#
loop_
_entity_poly.entity_id
_entity_poly.type
_entity_poly.pdbx_seq_one_letter_code
_entity_poly.pdbx_strand_id
1 'polypeptide(L)'
;MLPVFEANAEGPDAYDLTGLGKGGANIAKLKKNYNKAIELLVELATLQTCFITLDEAIKVTNRRVNAIEHVIIPRIENTLTYIVTELDEMEREEFFRMKKIQANKKKQKELEAVERAAAGVEIPAESENQPRNLLANEDDLPVLFN
;
A
#
# COMPACT_ATOMS: atom_id res chain seq x y z
N MET A 1 -26.33 2.96 -3.41
CA MET A 1 -27.52 2.17 -3.79
C MET A 1 -27.98 2.67 -5.14
N LEU A 2 -28.35 1.77 -6.05
CA LEU A 2 -28.87 2.13 -7.36
C LEU A 2 -30.36 2.54 -7.23
N PRO A 3 -30.81 3.62 -7.87
CA PRO A 3 -32.21 4.03 -7.83
C PRO A 3 -33.07 3.08 -8.65
N VAL A 4 -34.15 2.57 -8.04
CA VAL A 4 -35.12 1.69 -8.68
C VAL A 4 -36.47 2.41 -8.76
N PHE A 5 -37.10 2.45 -9.94
CA PHE A 5 -38.46 2.96 -10.08
C PHE A 5 -39.46 1.81 -10.04
N GLU A 6 -40.60 2.05 -9.41
CA GLU A 6 -41.71 1.10 -9.33
C GLU A 6 -42.99 1.80 -9.81
N ALA A 7 -43.77 1.10 -10.63
CA ALA A 7 -45.02 1.62 -11.15
C ALA A 7 -46.15 1.35 -10.15
N ASN A 8 -46.64 2.40 -9.48
CA ASN A 8 -47.80 2.32 -8.60
C ASN A 8 -49.02 2.99 -9.25
N ALA A 9 -50.13 2.26 -9.33
CA ALA A 9 -51.41 2.81 -9.77
C ALA A 9 -52.21 3.25 -8.54
N GLU A 10 -52.32 4.56 -8.34
CA GLU A 10 -53.04 5.13 -7.21
C GLU A 10 -54.34 5.79 -7.68
N GLY A 11 -55.46 5.41 -7.04
CA GLY A 11 -56.78 6.00 -7.28
C GLY A 11 -57.75 5.14 -8.12
N PRO A 12 -59.05 5.51 -8.10
CA PRO A 12 -60.08 4.84 -8.91
C PRO A 12 -59.89 5.13 -10.40
N ASP A 13 -60.36 4.23 -11.24
CA ASP A 13 -60.29 4.36 -12.69
C ASP A 13 -61.10 5.58 -13.18
N ALA A 14 -60.40 6.66 -13.54
CA ALA A 14 -61.02 7.89 -14.03
C ALA A 14 -61.83 7.69 -15.33
N TYR A 15 -61.64 6.58 -16.05
CA TYR A 15 -62.25 6.33 -17.35
C TYR A 15 -63.32 5.22 -17.34
N ASP A 16 -63.81 4.80 -16.18
CA ASP A 16 -64.76 3.68 -16.05
C ASP A 16 -66.05 3.89 -16.88
N LEU A 17 -66.51 5.13 -17.01
CA LEU A 17 -67.72 5.49 -17.77
C LEU A 17 -67.51 5.72 -19.28
N THR A 18 -66.28 5.60 -19.78
CA THR A 18 -65.96 5.86 -21.21
C THR A 18 -66.44 4.76 -22.17
N GLY A 19 -66.92 3.63 -21.62
CA GLY A 19 -67.36 2.46 -22.36
C GLY A 19 -68.83 2.44 -22.81
N LEU A 20 -69.63 3.47 -22.48
CA LEU A 20 -71.10 3.46 -22.67
C LEU A 20 -71.57 3.47 -24.15
N GLY A 21 -70.69 3.77 -25.10
CA GLY A 21 -71.01 3.78 -26.54
C GLY A 21 -70.49 2.56 -27.31
N LYS A 22 -70.77 2.47 -28.62
CA LYS A 22 -70.27 1.41 -29.53
C LYS A 22 -68.72 1.31 -29.62
N GLY A 23 -67.97 2.21 -28.99
CA GLY A 23 -66.49 2.26 -29.00
C GLY A 23 -65.81 1.74 -27.71
N GLY A 24 -66.56 1.38 -26.66
CA GLY A 24 -65.98 1.04 -25.35
C GLY A 24 -64.97 -0.12 -25.37
N ALA A 25 -65.22 -1.13 -26.21
CA ALA A 25 -64.33 -2.28 -26.37
C ALA A 25 -62.94 -1.89 -26.92
N ASN A 26 -62.87 -0.87 -27.78
CA ASN A 26 -61.60 -0.40 -28.33
C ASN A 26 -60.85 0.48 -27.32
N ILE A 27 -61.56 1.29 -26.53
CA ILE A 27 -60.98 2.12 -25.48
C ILE A 27 -60.38 1.24 -24.37
N ALA A 28 -61.06 0.16 -23.96
CA ALA A 28 -60.54 -0.79 -22.99
C ALA A 28 -59.27 -1.50 -23.50
N LYS A 29 -59.23 -1.90 -24.78
CA LYS A 29 -58.03 -2.48 -25.41
C LYS A 29 -56.88 -1.48 -25.46
N LEU A 30 -57.17 -0.23 -25.84
CA LEU A 30 -56.18 0.86 -25.86
C LEU A 30 -55.57 1.08 -24.47
N LYS A 31 -56.42 1.17 -23.44
CA LYS A 31 -55.98 1.32 -22.05
C LYS A 31 -55.07 0.18 -21.60
N LYS A 32 -55.42 -1.07 -21.90
CA LYS A 32 -54.59 -2.23 -21.57
C LYS A 32 -53.21 -2.17 -22.25
N ASN A 33 -53.17 -1.76 -23.51
CA ASN A 33 -51.91 -1.61 -24.25
C ASN A 33 -51.06 -0.45 -23.72
N TYR A 34 -51.69 0.68 -23.37
CA TYR A 34 -51.00 1.82 -22.77
C TYR A 34 -50.44 1.51 -21.38
N ASN A 35 -51.19 0.82 -20.52
CA ASN A 35 -50.69 0.41 -19.21
C ASN A 35 -49.44 -0.47 -19.33
N LYS A 36 -49.46 -1.45 -20.24
CA LYS A 36 -48.27 -2.27 -20.54
C LYS A 36 -47.09 -1.45 -21.08
N ALA A 37 -47.37 -0.45 -21.93
CA ALA A 37 -46.33 0.42 -22.45
C ALA A 37 -45.70 1.29 -21.34
N ILE A 38 -46.51 1.76 -20.38
CA ILE A 38 -46.04 2.54 -19.23
C ILE A 38 -45.20 1.66 -18.29
N GLU A 39 -45.63 0.43 -18.00
CA GLU A 39 -44.84 -0.54 -17.22
C GLU A 39 -43.43 -0.73 -17.82
N LEU A 40 -43.36 -0.98 -19.14
CA LEU A 40 -42.09 -1.13 -19.85
C LEU A 40 -41.23 0.15 -19.85
N LEU A 41 -41.87 1.32 -19.92
CA LEU A 41 -41.16 2.61 -19.87
C LEU A 41 -40.57 2.84 -18.48
N VAL A 42 -41.29 2.49 -17.41
CA VAL A 42 -40.77 2.56 -16.03
C VAL A 42 -39.57 1.64 -15.86
N GLU A 43 -39.64 0.39 -16.34
CA GLU A 43 -38.49 -0.53 -16.33
C GLU A 43 -37.27 0.06 -17.08
N LEU A 44 -37.51 0.64 -18.27
CA LEU A 44 -36.46 1.26 -19.08
C LEU A 44 -35.84 2.48 -18.38
N ALA A 45 -36.65 3.36 -17.79
CA ALA A 45 -36.18 4.53 -17.05
C ALA A 45 -35.30 4.12 -15.85
N THR A 46 -35.63 2.98 -15.24
CA THR A 46 -34.86 2.40 -14.14
C THR A 46 -33.48 1.98 -14.62
N LEU A 47 -33.42 1.24 -15.73
CA LEU A 47 -32.17 0.79 -16.32
C LEU A 47 -31.29 1.97 -16.77
N GLN A 48 -31.88 2.98 -17.42
CA GLN A 48 -31.16 4.18 -17.86
C GLN A 48 -30.53 4.94 -16.69
N THR A 49 -31.28 5.15 -15.61
CA THR A 49 -30.78 5.87 -14.43
C THR A 49 -29.68 5.07 -13.73
N CYS A 50 -29.84 3.74 -13.63
CA CYS A 50 -28.79 2.86 -13.14
C CYS A 50 -27.52 2.94 -13.99
N PHE A 51 -27.65 2.99 -15.32
CA PHE A 51 -26.49 3.07 -16.22
C PHE A 51 -25.71 4.38 -16.04
N ILE A 52 -26.40 5.51 -15.93
CA ILE A 52 -25.74 6.83 -15.73
C ILE A 52 -24.99 6.85 -14.39
N THR A 53 -25.63 6.39 -13.32
CA THR A 53 -25.01 6.37 -11.98
C THR A 53 -23.82 5.40 -11.90
N LEU A 54 -23.90 4.25 -12.59
CA LEU A 54 -22.77 3.32 -12.70
C LEU A 54 -21.61 3.89 -13.51
N ASP A 55 -21.88 4.54 -14.64
CA ASP A 55 -20.83 5.17 -15.45
C ASP A 55 -20.05 6.23 -14.66
N GLU A 56 -20.75 7.04 -13.87
CA GLU A 56 -20.10 8.00 -12.97
C GLU A 56 -19.24 7.31 -11.90
N ALA A 57 -19.75 6.25 -11.27
CA ALA A 57 -19.01 5.48 -10.27
C ALA A 57 -17.74 4.84 -10.88
N ILE A 58 -17.82 4.33 -12.11
CA ILE A 58 -16.68 3.79 -12.85
C ILE A 58 -15.66 4.90 -13.13
N LYS A 59 -16.10 6.07 -13.61
CA LYS A 59 -15.22 7.24 -13.85
C LYS A 59 -14.50 7.71 -12.58
N VAL A 60 -15.20 7.74 -11.43
CA VAL A 60 -14.58 8.08 -10.14
C VAL A 60 -13.54 7.03 -9.76
N THR A 61 -13.86 5.75 -9.94
CA THR A 61 -12.94 4.64 -9.63
C THR A 61 -11.70 4.69 -10.52
N ASN A 62 -11.86 4.88 -11.83
CA ASN A 62 -10.72 5.02 -12.76
C ASN A 62 -9.84 6.23 -12.43
N ARG A 63 -10.42 7.38 -12.07
CA ARG A 63 -9.63 8.53 -11.61
C ARG A 63 -8.86 8.24 -10.32
N ARG A 64 -9.44 7.48 -9.40
CA ARG A 64 -8.75 7.04 -8.17
C ARG A 64 -7.60 6.10 -8.47
N VAL A 65 -7.80 5.11 -9.34
CA VAL A 65 -6.74 4.19 -9.80
C VAL A 65 -5.60 4.99 -10.42
N ASN A 66 -5.91 5.89 -11.34
CA ASN A 66 -4.91 6.74 -12.00
C ASN A 66 -4.14 7.64 -11.01
N ALA A 67 -4.81 8.19 -9.99
CA ALA A 67 -4.16 8.96 -8.94
C ALA A 67 -3.24 8.09 -8.06
N ILE A 68 -3.64 6.85 -7.78
CA ILE A 68 -2.80 5.91 -7.05
C ILE A 68 -1.55 5.58 -7.87
N GLU A 69 -1.73 5.17 -9.12
CA GLU A 69 -0.64 4.72 -10.00
C GLU A 69 0.37 5.82 -10.31
N HIS A 70 -0.09 7.04 -10.61
CA HIS A 70 0.79 8.09 -11.10
C HIS A 70 1.18 9.14 -10.07
N VAL A 71 0.51 9.19 -8.91
CA VAL A 71 0.80 10.20 -7.87
C VAL A 71 1.20 9.56 -6.55
N ILE A 72 0.41 8.60 -6.05
CA ILE A 72 0.64 8.07 -4.70
C ILE A 72 1.82 7.08 -4.70
N ILE A 73 1.83 6.11 -5.61
CA ILE A 73 2.90 5.10 -5.69
C ILE A 73 4.27 5.78 -5.88
N PRO A 74 4.48 6.68 -6.86
CA PRO A 74 5.79 7.31 -7.05
C PRO A 74 6.24 8.14 -5.84
N ARG A 75 5.30 8.79 -5.13
CA ARG A 75 5.63 9.55 -3.92
C ARG A 75 6.10 8.64 -2.78
N ILE A 76 5.47 7.48 -2.62
CA ILE A 76 5.86 6.49 -1.61
C ILE A 76 7.22 5.88 -1.97
N GLU A 77 7.45 5.53 -3.23
CA GLU A 77 8.74 4.99 -3.70
C GLU A 77 9.89 5.98 -3.49
N ASN A 78 9.69 7.26 -3.77
CA ASN A 78 10.67 8.31 -3.48
C ASN A 78 10.96 8.42 -1.97
N THR A 79 9.92 8.33 -1.14
CA THR A 79 10.06 8.38 0.32
C THR A 79 10.82 7.15 0.83
N LEU A 80 10.54 5.96 0.29
CA LEU A 80 11.26 4.74 0.61
C LEU A 80 12.73 4.85 0.23
N THR A 81 13.01 5.33 -0.98
CA THR A 81 14.39 5.53 -1.47
C THR A 81 15.16 6.49 -0.56
N TYR A 82 14.51 7.58 -0.13
CA TYR A 82 15.11 8.52 0.82
C TYR A 82 15.46 7.84 2.15
N ILE A 83 14.52 7.10 2.75
CA ILE A 83 14.75 6.40 4.02
C ILE A 83 15.89 5.38 3.90
N VAL A 84 15.91 4.58 2.83
CA VAL A 84 16.98 3.58 2.62
C VAL A 84 18.34 4.28 2.45
N THR A 85 18.40 5.36 1.68
CA THR A 85 19.66 6.10 1.48
C THR A 85 20.17 6.72 2.77
N GLU A 86 19.29 7.27 3.60
CA GLU A 86 19.67 7.82 4.91
C GLU A 86 20.15 6.72 5.87
N LEU A 87 19.48 5.56 5.91
CA LEU A 87 19.92 4.43 6.74
C LEU A 87 21.29 3.91 6.30
N ASP A 88 21.52 3.74 5.00
CA ASP A 88 22.82 3.29 4.47
C ASP A 88 23.94 4.28 4.78
N GLU A 89 23.68 5.59 4.74
CA GLU A 89 24.68 6.61 5.07
C GLU A 89 24.95 6.65 6.58
N MET A 90 23.93 6.49 7.42
CA MET A 90 24.11 6.33 8.87
C MET A 90 24.96 5.09 9.20
N GLU A 91 24.67 3.94 8.58
CA GLU A 91 25.47 2.71 8.75
C GLU A 91 26.91 2.91 8.27
N ARG A 92 27.10 3.62 7.15
CA ARG A 92 28.43 3.96 6.64
C ARG A 92 29.21 4.83 7.62
N GLU A 93 28.60 5.88 8.18
CA GLU A 93 29.23 6.74 9.18
C GLU A 93 29.65 5.96 10.44
N GLU A 94 28.77 5.08 10.93
CA GLU A 94 29.05 4.21 12.06
C GLU A 94 30.20 3.24 11.76
N PHE A 95 30.22 2.65 10.57
CA PHE A 95 31.30 1.78 10.12
C PHE A 95 32.65 2.50 10.09
N PHE A 96 32.71 3.73 9.55
CA PHE A 96 33.94 4.53 9.56
C PHE A 96 34.40 4.88 10.97
N ARG A 97 33.47 5.22 11.87
CA ARG A 97 33.78 5.51 13.28
C ARG A 97 34.37 4.29 13.97
N MET A 98 33.75 3.11 13.80
CA MET A 98 34.23 1.84 14.36
C MET A 98 35.61 1.47 13.80
N LYS A 99 35.83 1.60 12.49
CA LYS A 99 37.12 1.32 11.85
C LYS A 99 38.23 2.22 12.37
N LYS A 100 37.96 3.51 12.62
CA LYS A 100 38.95 4.45 13.18
C LYS A 100 39.31 4.08 14.62
N ILE A 101 38.33 3.70 15.44
CA ILE A 101 38.57 3.26 16.83
C ILE A 101 39.44 2.00 16.84
N GLN A 102 39.11 1.01 16.00
CA GLN A 102 39.92 -0.21 15.88
C GLN A 102 41.34 0.09 15.40
N ALA A 103 41.51 0.94 14.38
CA ALA A 103 42.83 1.33 13.88
C ALA A 103 43.68 2.04 14.95
N ASN A 104 43.06 2.92 15.76
CA ASN A 104 43.74 3.57 16.88
C ASN A 104 44.12 2.57 17.99
N LYS A 105 43.20 1.67 18.37
CA LYS A 105 43.46 0.60 19.36
C LYS A 105 44.60 -0.32 18.90
N LYS A 106 44.66 -0.64 17.61
CA LYS A 106 45.76 -1.44 17.02
C LYS A 106 47.11 -0.72 17.05
N LYS A 107 47.16 0.56 16.62
CA LYS A 107 48.39 1.37 16.70
C LYS A 107 48.90 1.51 18.14
N GLN A 108 48.00 1.69 19.09
CA GLN A 108 48.36 1.81 20.50
C GLN A 108 48.91 0.49 21.05
N LYS A 109 48.31 -0.66 20.70
CA LYS A 109 48.87 -1.98 21.01
C LYS A 109 50.26 -2.19 20.39
N GLU A 110 50.46 -1.79 19.14
CA GLU A 110 51.76 -1.92 18.45
C GLU A 110 52.84 -1.05 19.12
N LEU A 111 52.52 0.20 19.46
CA LEU A 111 53.42 1.09 20.19
C LEU A 111 53.75 0.55 21.59
N GLU A 112 52.74 0.08 22.34
CA GLU A 112 52.97 -0.54 23.65
C GLU A 112 53.81 -1.82 23.54
N ALA A 113 53.66 -2.61 22.48
CA ALA A 113 54.48 -3.79 22.24
C ALA A 113 55.94 -3.43 21.92
N VAL A 114 56.16 -2.36 21.14
CA VAL A 114 57.50 -1.83 20.86
C VAL A 114 58.15 -1.25 22.12
N GLU A 115 57.39 -0.52 22.94
CA GLU A 115 57.88 0.00 24.22
C GLU A 115 58.17 -1.12 25.22
N ARG A 116 57.36 -2.18 25.28
CA ARG A 116 57.64 -3.37 26.11
C ARG A 116 58.86 -4.16 25.62
N ALA A 117 59.08 -4.22 24.30
CA ALA A 117 60.29 -4.82 23.73
C ALA A 117 61.54 -3.97 24.00
N ALA A 118 61.41 -2.64 23.99
CA ALA A 118 62.50 -1.71 24.30
C ALA A 118 62.81 -1.61 25.82
N ALA A 119 61.82 -1.84 26.68
CA ALA A 119 61.98 -1.87 28.13
C ALA A 119 62.69 -3.14 28.67
N GLY A 120 63.07 -4.09 27.79
CA GLY A 120 63.99 -5.16 28.14
C GLY A 120 63.49 -6.14 29.20
N VAL A 121 62.17 -6.33 29.32
CA VAL A 121 61.63 -7.42 30.15
C VAL A 121 61.67 -8.69 29.30
N GLU A 122 62.74 -9.48 29.46
CA GLU A 122 62.79 -10.86 29.02
C GLU A 122 61.62 -11.65 29.66
N ILE A 123 60.69 -12.14 28.84
CA ILE A 123 59.74 -13.16 29.28
C ILE A 123 60.49 -14.50 29.18
N PRO A 124 60.61 -15.27 30.29
CA PRO A 124 61.16 -16.62 30.22
C PRO A 124 60.32 -17.46 29.27
N ALA A 125 60.98 -18.28 28.46
CA ALA A 125 60.36 -19.24 27.56
C ALA A 125 59.15 -19.93 28.21
N GLU A 126 58.04 -19.95 27.48
CA GLU A 126 56.76 -20.52 27.85
C GLU A 126 56.92 -21.89 28.52
N SER A 127 56.61 -21.99 29.82
CA SER A 127 56.23 -23.26 30.42
C SER A 127 54.86 -23.63 29.86
N GLU A 128 54.75 -24.82 29.26
CA GLU A 128 53.60 -25.40 28.53
C GLU A 128 52.24 -25.50 29.27
N ASN A 129 52.01 -24.75 30.35
CA ASN A 129 50.79 -24.90 31.14
C ASN A 129 50.26 -23.57 31.69
N GLN A 130 49.80 -22.68 30.81
CA GLN A 130 48.93 -21.56 31.17
C GLN A 130 47.66 -21.58 30.31
N PRO A 131 46.48 -21.27 30.90
CA PRO A 131 45.23 -21.27 30.18
C PRO A 131 45.29 -20.24 29.04
N ARG A 132 44.91 -20.67 27.83
CA ARG A 132 44.75 -19.82 26.66
C ARG A 132 43.99 -18.55 27.04
N ASN A 133 44.68 -17.41 27.11
CA ASN A 133 44.07 -16.13 27.43
C ASN A 133 43.13 -15.72 26.29
N LEU A 134 41.84 -15.93 26.50
CA LEU A 134 40.74 -15.64 25.56
C LEU A 134 40.65 -14.15 25.14
N LEU A 135 41.36 -13.25 25.84
CA LEU A 135 41.37 -11.80 25.58
C LEU A 135 42.42 -11.37 24.53
N ALA A 136 43.32 -12.27 24.10
CA ALA A 136 44.33 -11.96 23.09
C ALA A 136 43.75 -11.96 21.65
N ASN A 137 42.59 -12.60 21.44
CA ASN A 137 41.97 -12.78 20.13
C ASN A 137 40.65 -11.99 20.03
N GLU A 138 40.67 -10.69 20.35
CA GLU A 138 39.54 -9.78 20.02
C GLU A 138 39.56 -9.35 18.53
N ASP A 139 40.50 -9.85 17.72
CA ASP A 139 40.62 -9.52 16.30
C ASP A 139 39.58 -10.24 15.42
N ASP A 140 38.79 -11.17 15.99
CA ASP A 140 37.67 -11.84 15.34
C ASP A 140 36.33 -11.42 15.99
N LEU A 141 36.02 -10.13 16.03
CA LEU A 141 34.61 -9.75 15.95
C LEU A 141 34.20 -10.06 14.51
N PRO A 142 33.33 -11.05 14.24
CA PRO A 142 32.87 -11.29 12.89
C PRO A 142 32.27 -9.98 12.41
N VAL A 143 32.71 -9.54 11.23
CA VAL A 143 32.01 -8.54 10.44
C VAL A 143 30.63 -9.15 10.22
N LEU A 144 29.70 -8.85 11.12
CA LEU A 144 28.33 -9.29 11.00
C LEU A 144 27.74 -8.49 9.85
N PHE A 145 27.03 -9.22 9.01
CA PHE A 145 26.27 -8.81 7.82
C PHE A 145 27.03 -8.99 6.49
N ASN A 146 26.58 -10.04 5.81
CA ASN A 146 26.79 -10.37 4.40
C ASN A 146 25.81 -9.56 3.55
#